data_AF-A0A3S0M2T1-F1
#
_entry.id   AF-A0A3S0M2T1-F1
#
_cell.length_a   1.000
_cell.length_b   1.000
_cell.length_c   1.000
_cell.angle_alpha   90.00
_cell.angle_beta   90.00
_cell.angle_gamma   90.00
#
_symmetry.space_group_name_H-M   'P 1'
#
loop_
_entity.id
_entity.type
_entity.pdbx_description
1 polymer ?
#
loop_
_entity_poly.entity_id
_entity_poly.type
_entity_poly.pdbx_seq_one_letter_code
_entity_poly.pdbx_strand_id
1 'polypeptide(L)'
;MNAIFTIVAKNYTGLAQVLESSVRKHSEADFFIVVGDEWDGVEELKQTLPSNVITAKEILNIPATEWDKMAFKYNLVEFCTSIKAASFQYLFTKGYNKILYFDPDIYVFNSLQIVFDQLNETSIVVTPHILNVQTPFKGNYEDYLFLLNGTFNLGFIGLKKSETTDKFLAWWHHRLVHHCFFDNDQGTATDQKWINLLPAVFGSQQYHISGHRGMNAAPWNFHERKVLVENGVYFIQDREDETAGKEPLVFVHFSGYDYSQIGSGQVVHKNNQMTDYDDLQPVFEKYGEALANSNFKTYSGLRYSYNMYENGVVILSLHRRMYRRLLELNMEQEHPFSTGEGTYFAALKKKGLLDYSPVSADKLTNKTVKNFGKKFAAVHLFFTIIKKLVGIRRYSIMIRFFRRYLTEENQAFLVNKEAGKILR
;
A
#
# COMPACT_ATOMS: atom_id res chain seq x y z
N MET A 1 -7.12 -23.98 -13.93
CA MET A 1 -7.20 -22.57 -14.38
C MET A 1 -6.46 -21.70 -13.37
N ASN A 2 -5.71 -20.72 -13.86
CA ASN A 2 -4.95 -19.77 -13.05
C ASN A 2 -5.57 -18.37 -13.22
N ALA A 3 -5.49 -17.56 -12.18
CA ALA A 3 -5.90 -16.16 -12.23
C ALA A 3 -4.79 -15.25 -11.75
N ILE A 4 -4.83 -14.01 -12.21
CA ILE A 4 -4.00 -12.91 -11.75
C ILE A 4 -4.94 -11.76 -11.46
N PHE A 5 -4.69 -11.00 -10.40
CA PHE A 5 -5.46 -9.80 -10.13
C PHE A 5 -4.62 -8.68 -9.53
N THR A 6 -5.16 -7.48 -9.65
CA THR A 6 -4.67 -6.28 -8.97
C THR A 6 -5.83 -5.55 -8.30
N ILE A 7 -5.52 -4.69 -7.34
CA ILE A 7 -6.50 -3.88 -6.63
C ILE A 7 -6.17 -2.41 -6.83
N VAL A 8 -7.17 -1.62 -7.20
CA VAL A 8 -7.00 -0.18 -7.48
C VAL A 8 -8.15 0.65 -6.93
N ALA A 9 -7.86 1.92 -6.63
CA ALA A 9 -8.90 2.95 -6.68
C ALA A 9 -9.23 3.29 -8.14
N LYS A 10 -10.40 3.91 -8.41
CA LYS A 10 -10.84 4.12 -9.81
C LYS A 10 -9.85 4.95 -10.64
N ASN A 11 -9.08 5.82 -9.98
CA ASN A 11 -8.07 6.65 -10.62
C ASN A 11 -6.80 5.89 -11.04
N TYR A 12 -6.62 4.65 -10.60
CA TYR A 12 -5.53 3.77 -11.00
C TYR A 12 -5.98 2.69 -12.00
N THR A 13 -7.24 2.72 -12.46
CA THR A 13 -7.78 1.73 -13.44
C THR A 13 -6.93 1.66 -14.70
N GLY A 14 -6.56 2.80 -15.28
CA GLY A 14 -5.71 2.81 -16.49
C GLY A 14 -4.29 2.31 -16.23
N LEU A 15 -3.78 2.43 -14.99
CA LEU A 15 -2.49 1.85 -14.60
C LEU A 15 -2.57 0.32 -14.51
N ALA A 16 -3.64 -0.20 -13.90
CA ALA A 16 -3.91 -1.63 -13.87
C ALA A 16 -4.09 -2.25 -15.26
N GLN A 17 -4.64 -1.50 -16.22
CA GLN A 17 -4.71 -1.94 -17.62
C GLN A 17 -3.32 -2.03 -18.28
N VAL A 18 -2.34 -1.21 -17.86
CA VAL A 18 -0.94 -1.35 -18.30
C VAL A 18 -0.35 -2.66 -17.78
N LEU A 19 -0.52 -2.94 -16.48
CA LEU A 19 -0.13 -4.23 -15.90
C LEU A 19 -0.79 -5.40 -16.65
N GLU A 20 -2.11 -5.36 -16.86
CA GLU A 20 -2.85 -6.37 -17.63
C GLU A 20 -2.22 -6.61 -19.01
N SER A 21 -1.93 -5.53 -19.74
CA SER A 21 -1.35 -5.61 -21.08
C SER A 21 0.03 -6.29 -21.10
N SER A 22 0.81 -6.12 -20.02
CA SER A 22 2.11 -6.77 -19.87
C SER A 22 1.95 -8.24 -19.49
N VAL A 23 1.01 -8.57 -18.59
CA VAL A 23 0.72 -9.94 -18.17
C VAL A 23 0.25 -10.79 -19.34
N ARG A 24 -0.65 -10.27 -20.18
CA ARG A 24 -1.18 -10.99 -21.36
C ARG A 24 -0.13 -11.38 -22.39
N LYS A 25 1.07 -10.77 -22.35
CA LYS A 25 2.21 -11.15 -23.21
C LYS A 25 3.00 -12.34 -22.66
N HIS A 26 2.81 -12.67 -21.38
CA HIS A 26 3.67 -13.57 -20.62
C HIS A 26 2.91 -14.62 -19.78
N SER A 27 1.58 -14.65 -19.89
CA SER A 27 0.72 -15.60 -19.19
C SER A 27 -0.64 -15.75 -19.87
N GLU A 28 -1.14 -16.98 -19.89
CA GLU A 28 -2.51 -17.34 -20.31
C GLU A 28 -3.52 -17.32 -19.15
N ALA A 29 -3.12 -16.82 -17.97
CA ALA A 29 -4.01 -16.72 -16.82
C ALA A 29 -5.08 -15.63 -17.02
N ASP A 30 -6.27 -15.85 -16.48
CA ASP A 30 -7.31 -14.81 -16.46
C ASP A 30 -6.86 -13.64 -15.60
N PHE A 31 -7.09 -12.41 -16.06
CA PHE A 31 -6.64 -11.20 -15.36
C PHE A 31 -7.82 -10.36 -14.88
N PHE A 32 -7.85 -9.99 -13.60
CA PHE A 32 -8.91 -9.18 -12.98
C PHE A 32 -8.39 -7.87 -12.40
N ILE A 33 -9.16 -6.80 -12.59
CA ILE A 33 -8.92 -5.50 -11.96
C ILE A 33 -10.00 -5.28 -10.91
N VAL A 34 -9.65 -5.39 -9.64
CA VAL A 34 -10.57 -5.23 -8.51
C VAL A 34 -10.58 -3.77 -8.07
N VAL A 35 -11.69 -3.07 -8.27
CA VAL A 35 -11.82 -1.65 -7.96
C VAL A 35 -12.38 -1.48 -6.54
N GLY A 36 -11.53 -1.07 -5.61
CA GLY A 36 -11.86 -0.74 -4.21
C GLY A 36 -12.36 0.69 -4.03
N ASP A 37 -13.21 1.16 -4.94
CA ASP A 37 -13.72 2.54 -5.00
C ASP A 37 -15.12 2.54 -5.65
N GLU A 38 -15.79 3.69 -5.63
CA GLU A 38 -17.14 3.87 -6.19
C GLU A 38 -17.09 4.66 -7.49
N TRP A 39 -18.04 4.43 -8.39
CA TRP A 39 -18.12 5.07 -9.70
C TRP A 39 -19.08 6.26 -9.75
N ASP A 40 -19.52 6.73 -8.58
CA ASP A 40 -20.50 7.80 -8.44
C ASP A 40 -20.04 9.09 -9.13
N GLY A 41 -20.91 9.63 -9.99
CA GLY A 41 -20.65 10.83 -10.79
C GLY A 41 -19.79 10.61 -12.04
N VAL A 42 -19.43 9.35 -12.35
CA VAL A 42 -18.73 8.93 -13.58
C VAL A 42 -19.24 7.56 -14.07
N GLU A 43 -20.53 7.29 -13.92
CA GLU A 43 -21.17 6.01 -14.23
C GLU A 43 -21.04 5.63 -15.72
N GLU A 44 -20.96 6.62 -16.61
CA GLU A 44 -20.70 6.42 -18.03
C GLU A 44 -19.34 5.77 -18.27
N LEU A 45 -18.31 6.10 -17.48
CA LEU A 45 -17.01 5.44 -17.59
C LEU A 45 -17.12 3.97 -17.19
N LYS A 46 -17.86 3.67 -16.11
CA LYS A 46 -18.09 2.30 -15.64
C LYS A 46 -18.70 1.42 -16.74
N GLN A 47 -19.63 1.96 -17.52
CA GLN A 47 -20.29 1.22 -18.61
C GLN A 47 -19.35 0.87 -19.78
N THR A 48 -18.25 1.61 -19.95
CA THR A 48 -17.25 1.34 -20.99
C THR A 48 -16.17 0.35 -20.58
N LEU A 49 -16.13 -0.05 -19.30
CA LEU A 49 -15.09 -0.94 -18.78
C LEU A 49 -15.27 -2.37 -19.28
N PRO A 50 -14.17 -3.09 -19.55
CA PRO A 50 -14.24 -4.51 -19.88
C PRO A 50 -14.70 -5.31 -18.65
N SER A 51 -15.29 -6.48 -18.90
CA SER A 51 -15.95 -7.31 -17.87
C SER A 51 -14.99 -7.85 -16.79
N ASN A 52 -13.68 -7.78 -17.01
CA ASN A 52 -12.68 -8.18 -16.03
C ASN A 52 -12.35 -7.07 -15.01
N VAL A 53 -12.87 -5.86 -15.22
CA VAL A 53 -12.84 -4.78 -14.22
C VAL A 53 -14.10 -4.90 -13.35
N ILE A 54 -13.89 -5.23 -12.08
CA ILE A 54 -14.96 -5.61 -11.15
C ILE A 54 -14.97 -4.68 -9.94
N THR A 55 -16.15 -4.21 -9.56
CA THR A 55 -16.31 -3.35 -8.37
C THR A 55 -16.29 -4.22 -7.12
N ALA A 56 -15.31 -4.01 -6.24
CA ALA A 56 -15.07 -4.87 -5.09
C ALA A 56 -16.29 -4.96 -4.14
N LYS A 57 -16.98 -3.84 -3.90
CA LYS A 57 -18.18 -3.75 -3.04
C LYS A 57 -19.34 -4.64 -3.54
N GLU A 58 -19.38 -4.96 -4.84
CA GLU A 58 -20.44 -5.77 -5.46
C GLU A 58 -20.19 -7.28 -5.35
N ILE A 59 -18.93 -7.69 -5.16
CA ILE A 59 -18.52 -9.10 -5.32
C ILE A 59 -17.90 -9.70 -4.05
N LEU A 60 -17.29 -8.88 -3.20
CA LEU A 60 -16.58 -9.36 -2.02
C LEU A 60 -17.59 -9.60 -0.91
N ASN A 61 -17.46 -10.72 -0.20
CA ASN A 61 -18.33 -11.08 0.91
C ASN A 61 -17.96 -10.30 2.19
N ILE A 62 -18.01 -8.97 2.12
CA ILE A 62 -17.79 -8.05 3.24
C ILE A 62 -19.12 -7.35 3.51
N PRO A 63 -19.71 -7.47 4.71
CA PRO A 63 -20.96 -6.78 5.03
C PRO A 63 -20.86 -5.27 4.79
N ALA A 64 -21.91 -4.65 4.26
CA ALA A 64 -21.91 -3.23 3.91
C ALA A 64 -21.48 -2.32 5.07
N THR A 65 -21.91 -2.64 6.30
CA THR A 65 -21.51 -1.89 7.50
C THR A 65 -20.03 -2.01 7.81
N GLU A 66 -19.42 -3.18 7.60
CA GLU A 66 -17.98 -3.36 7.81
C GLU A 66 -17.17 -2.72 6.69
N TRP A 67 -17.68 -2.78 5.44
CA TRP A 67 -17.11 -2.07 4.30
C TRP A 67 -16.99 -0.57 4.59
N ASP A 68 -18.06 0.06 5.06
CA ASP A 68 -18.06 1.49 5.39
C ASP A 68 -17.09 1.80 6.53
N LYS A 69 -17.04 0.95 7.58
CA LYS A 69 -16.07 1.08 8.67
C LYS A 69 -14.64 0.99 8.17
N MET A 70 -14.33 0.03 7.30
CA MET A 70 -13.02 -0.16 6.69
C MET A 70 -12.64 1.03 5.79
N ALA A 71 -13.51 1.40 4.86
CA ALA A 71 -13.27 2.51 3.92
C ALA A 71 -13.08 3.86 4.63
N PHE A 72 -13.70 4.04 5.79
CA PHE A 72 -13.52 5.24 6.61
C PHE A 72 -12.26 5.19 7.48
N LYS A 73 -12.00 4.09 8.21
CA LYS A 73 -10.86 4.03 9.14
C LYS A 73 -9.52 3.91 8.44
N TYR A 74 -9.49 3.34 7.23
CA TYR A 74 -8.29 3.19 6.42
C TYR A 74 -8.13 4.34 5.42
N ASN A 75 -6.91 4.81 5.22
CA ASN A 75 -6.60 5.64 4.05
C ASN A 75 -6.68 4.81 2.75
N LEU A 76 -6.52 5.46 1.58
CA LEU A 76 -6.64 4.80 0.28
C LEU A 76 -5.76 3.53 0.16
N VAL A 77 -4.49 3.62 0.55
CA VAL A 77 -3.52 2.52 0.42
C VAL A 77 -3.86 1.40 1.40
N GLU A 78 -4.13 1.76 2.66
CA GLU A 78 -4.55 0.82 3.71
C GLU A 78 -5.84 0.08 3.31
N PHE A 79 -6.80 0.78 2.69
CA PHE A 79 -8.08 0.20 2.29
C PHE A 79 -7.92 -0.76 1.10
N CYS A 80 -7.23 -0.33 0.03
CA CYS A 80 -6.99 -1.18 -1.13
C CYS A 80 -6.24 -2.46 -0.74
N THR A 81 -5.22 -2.34 0.12
CA THR A 81 -4.49 -3.51 0.62
C THR A 81 -5.33 -4.39 1.55
N SER A 82 -6.27 -3.80 2.32
CA SER A 82 -7.10 -4.56 3.26
C SER A 82 -8.04 -5.58 2.61
N ILE A 83 -8.45 -5.36 1.36
CA ILE A 83 -9.38 -6.24 0.63
C ILE A 83 -8.68 -7.35 -0.16
N LYS A 84 -7.34 -7.46 -0.07
CA LYS A 84 -6.53 -8.44 -0.81
C LYS A 84 -6.90 -9.89 -0.46
N ALA A 85 -7.02 -10.20 0.83
CA ALA A 85 -7.43 -11.54 1.28
C ALA A 85 -8.84 -11.93 0.78
N ALA A 86 -9.80 -11.00 0.87
CA ALA A 86 -11.16 -11.22 0.39
C ALA A 86 -11.21 -11.43 -1.14
N SER A 87 -10.37 -10.71 -1.88
CA SER A 87 -10.24 -10.85 -3.34
C SER A 87 -9.70 -12.23 -3.74
N PHE A 88 -8.68 -12.74 -3.03
CA PHE A 88 -8.21 -14.12 -3.20
C PHE A 88 -9.32 -15.13 -2.91
N GLN A 89 -10.02 -14.99 -1.79
CA GLN A 89 -11.12 -15.88 -1.41
C GLN A 89 -12.20 -15.92 -2.49
N TYR A 90 -12.64 -14.75 -2.98
CA TYR A 90 -13.61 -14.63 -4.07
C TYR A 90 -13.15 -15.41 -5.31
N LEU A 91 -11.93 -15.18 -5.78
CA LEU A 91 -11.41 -15.88 -6.97
C LEU A 91 -11.27 -17.40 -6.75
N PHE A 92 -10.91 -17.87 -5.55
CA PHE A 92 -10.93 -19.30 -5.24
C PHE A 92 -12.36 -19.89 -5.30
N THR A 93 -13.40 -19.12 -4.94
CA THR A 93 -14.80 -19.56 -5.10
C THR A 93 -15.23 -19.66 -6.56
N LYS A 94 -14.57 -18.94 -7.48
CA LYS A 94 -14.78 -19.03 -8.93
C LYS A 94 -14.10 -20.23 -9.58
N GLY A 95 -13.39 -21.06 -8.80
CA GLY A 95 -12.76 -22.29 -9.28
C GLY A 95 -11.32 -22.14 -9.77
N TYR A 96 -10.69 -20.99 -9.57
CA TYR A 96 -9.26 -20.83 -9.81
C TYR A 96 -8.43 -21.64 -8.82
N ASN A 97 -7.31 -22.20 -9.27
CA ASN A 97 -6.46 -23.06 -8.43
C ASN A 97 -5.17 -22.38 -8.00
N LYS A 98 -4.60 -21.52 -8.84
CA LYS A 98 -3.42 -20.72 -8.52
C LYS A 98 -3.72 -19.27 -8.87
N ILE A 99 -3.49 -18.39 -7.92
CA ILE A 99 -3.85 -16.98 -8.03
C ILE A 99 -2.60 -16.16 -7.70
N LEU A 100 -2.26 -15.21 -8.56
CA LEU A 100 -1.21 -14.22 -8.28
C LEU A 100 -1.84 -12.86 -8.05
N TYR A 101 -1.34 -12.13 -7.06
CA TYR A 101 -1.59 -10.71 -6.90
C TYR A 101 -0.39 -9.91 -7.39
N PHE A 102 -0.65 -8.79 -8.07
CA PHE A 102 0.34 -7.76 -8.37
C PHE A 102 -0.18 -6.37 -7.99
N ASP A 103 0.68 -5.53 -7.41
CA ASP A 103 0.43 -4.09 -7.29
C ASP A 103 0.28 -3.46 -8.69
N PRO A 104 -0.57 -2.44 -8.85
CA PRO A 104 -0.95 -1.93 -10.16
C PRO A 104 0.19 -1.23 -10.92
N ASP A 105 1.25 -0.82 -10.23
CA ASP A 105 2.44 -0.19 -10.78
C ASP A 105 3.58 -1.18 -11.08
N ILE A 106 3.23 -2.45 -11.26
CA ILE A 106 4.14 -3.49 -11.76
C ILE A 106 4.00 -3.63 -13.29
N TYR A 107 5.12 -3.91 -13.95
CA TYR A 107 5.15 -4.32 -15.36
C TYR A 107 5.90 -5.66 -15.51
N VAL A 108 5.31 -6.58 -16.26
CA VAL A 108 5.85 -7.92 -16.52
C VAL A 108 6.70 -7.92 -17.80
N PHE A 109 7.91 -8.45 -17.70
CA PHE A 109 8.93 -8.52 -18.76
C PHE A 109 9.19 -9.94 -19.26
N ASN A 110 8.80 -10.98 -18.51
CA ASN A 110 9.01 -12.38 -18.89
C ASN A 110 7.95 -13.31 -18.30
N SER A 111 8.00 -14.59 -18.70
CA SER A 111 7.03 -15.62 -18.35
C SER A 111 6.79 -15.72 -16.84
N LEU A 112 5.52 -15.72 -16.45
CA LEU A 112 5.08 -15.97 -15.07
C LEU A 112 4.99 -17.45 -14.72
N GLN A 113 5.32 -18.35 -15.67
CA GLN A 113 5.29 -19.80 -15.46
C GLN A 113 6.18 -20.23 -14.29
N ILE A 114 7.32 -19.57 -14.10
CA ILE A 114 8.23 -19.83 -12.96
C ILE A 114 7.50 -19.77 -11.61
N VAL A 115 6.55 -18.84 -11.44
CA VAL A 115 5.76 -18.70 -10.22
C VAL A 115 4.72 -19.82 -10.10
N PHE A 116 4.06 -20.14 -11.21
CA PHE A 116 3.08 -21.23 -11.22
C PHE A 116 3.75 -22.59 -10.95
N ASP A 117 4.99 -22.77 -11.37
CA ASP A 117 5.78 -23.97 -11.07
C ASP A 117 6.16 -24.03 -9.59
N GLN A 118 6.60 -22.92 -8.99
CA GLN A 118 6.81 -22.84 -7.53
C GLN A 118 5.53 -23.16 -6.75
N LEU A 119 4.37 -22.75 -7.25
CA LEU A 119 3.07 -23.08 -6.66
C LEU A 119 2.64 -24.54 -6.91
N ASN A 120 3.26 -25.32 -7.82
CA ASN A 120 3.02 -26.76 -7.85
C ASN A 120 3.47 -27.42 -6.54
N GLU A 121 4.64 -27.00 -6.06
CA GLU A 121 5.30 -27.59 -4.90
C GLU A 121 4.85 -26.98 -3.56
N THR A 122 4.45 -25.71 -3.56
CA THR A 122 4.12 -24.96 -2.33
C THR A 122 2.73 -24.33 -2.38
N SER A 123 2.23 -23.84 -1.24
CA SER A 123 0.93 -23.16 -1.14
C SER A 123 1.04 -21.65 -1.32
N ILE A 124 2.18 -21.06 -0.96
CA ILE A 124 2.39 -19.61 -0.89
C ILE A 124 3.74 -19.26 -1.50
N VAL A 125 3.80 -18.30 -2.42
CA VAL A 125 5.05 -17.77 -3.00
C VAL A 125 5.15 -16.29 -2.69
N VAL A 126 6.28 -15.88 -2.12
CA VAL A 126 6.58 -14.48 -1.77
C VAL A 126 7.98 -14.09 -2.23
N THR A 127 8.23 -12.79 -2.35
CA THR A 127 9.56 -12.23 -2.66
C THR A 127 10.06 -11.35 -1.52
N PRO A 128 11.33 -11.48 -1.09
CA PRO A 128 11.93 -10.52 -0.17
C PRO A 128 12.15 -9.15 -0.85
N HIS A 129 12.34 -8.08 -0.08
CA HIS A 129 12.72 -6.78 -0.65
C HIS A 129 14.13 -6.83 -1.26
N ILE A 130 15.07 -7.45 -0.56
CA ILE A 130 16.49 -7.56 -0.94
C ILE A 130 16.93 -9.02 -0.89
N LEU A 131 18.02 -9.34 -1.60
CA LEU A 131 18.61 -10.67 -1.64
C LEU A 131 20.04 -10.69 -1.07
N ASN A 132 20.70 -9.54 -1.02
CA ASN A 132 22.07 -9.41 -0.56
C ASN A 132 22.16 -8.65 0.76
N VAL A 133 23.05 -9.10 1.64
CA VAL A 133 23.47 -8.35 2.82
C VAL A 133 24.76 -7.62 2.45
N GLN A 134 24.73 -6.28 2.42
CA GLN A 134 25.87 -5.47 2.00
C GLN A 134 26.60 -4.84 3.19
N THR A 135 27.92 -4.76 3.14
CA THR A 135 28.73 -4.04 4.13
C THR A 135 29.96 -3.40 3.46
N PRO A 136 30.04 -2.05 3.34
CA PRO A 136 29.01 -1.07 3.71
C PRO A 136 27.78 -1.12 2.77
N PHE A 137 26.62 -0.67 3.26
CA PHE A 137 25.40 -0.56 2.46
C PHE A 137 25.55 0.49 1.34
N LYS A 138 25.08 0.17 0.12
CA LYS A 138 25.21 1.04 -1.07
C LYS A 138 23.89 1.49 -1.68
N GLY A 139 22.75 1.08 -1.12
CA GLY A 139 21.43 1.44 -1.63
C GLY A 139 20.87 2.73 -1.04
N ASN A 140 19.64 3.08 -1.45
CA ASN A 140 18.90 4.23 -0.91
C ASN A 140 18.04 3.87 0.31
N TYR A 141 17.87 2.58 0.62
CA TYR A 141 16.94 2.06 1.63
C TYR A 141 17.66 1.18 2.65
N GLU A 142 18.07 1.79 3.77
CA GLU A 142 18.74 1.10 4.89
C GLU A 142 17.94 -0.06 5.47
N ASP A 143 18.63 -1.08 6.00
CA ASP A 143 18.04 -2.34 6.47
C ASP A 143 16.89 -2.17 7.48
N TYR A 144 16.99 -1.16 8.35
CA TYR A 144 15.97 -0.90 9.37
C TYR A 144 14.60 -0.54 8.74
N LEU A 145 14.56 -0.02 7.51
CA LEU A 145 13.32 0.26 6.79
C LEU A 145 12.57 -1.03 6.45
N PHE A 146 13.27 -2.14 6.17
CA PHE A 146 12.64 -3.45 5.97
C PHE A 146 12.12 -4.02 7.30
N LEU A 147 12.75 -3.71 8.43
CA LEU A 147 12.22 -4.07 9.76
C LEU A 147 10.95 -3.27 10.10
N LEU A 148 10.88 -2.02 9.67
CA LEU A 148 9.71 -1.15 9.86
C LEU A 148 8.55 -1.54 8.92
N ASN A 149 8.83 -1.80 7.64
CA ASN A 149 7.79 -1.96 6.62
C ASN A 149 7.45 -3.42 6.28
N GLY A 150 8.32 -4.38 6.63
CA GLY A 150 8.21 -5.78 6.23
C GLY A 150 9.43 -6.26 5.43
N THR A 151 9.87 -7.49 5.69
CA THR A 151 11.03 -8.10 5.01
C THR A 151 10.67 -8.64 3.62
N PHE A 152 9.40 -9.02 3.43
CA PHE A 152 8.80 -9.37 2.14
C PHE A 152 8.08 -8.17 1.53
N ASN A 153 8.14 -8.04 0.21
CA ASN A 153 7.39 -7.04 -0.52
C ASN A 153 6.08 -7.64 -1.03
N LEU A 154 4.94 -7.04 -0.64
CA LEU A 154 3.60 -7.54 -0.95
C LEU A 154 2.92 -6.85 -2.13
N GLY A 155 3.72 -6.16 -2.94
CA GLY A 155 3.36 -5.89 -4.32
C GLY A 155 3.26 -7.16 -5.16
N PHE A 156 3.74 -8.30 -4.65
CA PHE A 156 3.50 -9.61 -5.25
C PHE A 156 3.26 -10.68 -4.18
N ILE A 157 2.28 -11.56 -4.42
CA ILE A 157 2.10 -12.81 -3.69
C ILE A 157 1.35 -13.83 -4.57
N GLY A 158 1.84 -15.07 -4.60
CA GLY A 158 1.18 -16.19 -5.26
C GLY A 158 0.57 -17.15 -4.24
N LEU A 159 -0.67 -17.60 -4.47
CA LEU A 159 -1.36 -18.56 -3.62
C LEU A 159 -1.92 -19.73 -4.45
N LYS A 160 -1.74 -20.96 -3.98
CA LYS A 160 -2.40 -22.17 -4.50
C LYS A 160 -3.55 -22.55 -3.58
N LYS A 161 -4.67 -23.01 -4.13
CA LYS A 161 -5.79 -23.59 -3.38
C LYS A 161 -5.30 -24.80 -2.57
N SER A 162 -5.34 -24.68 -1.25
CA SER A 162 -4.94 -25.72 -0.30
C SER A 162 -5.48 -25.39 1.08
N GLU A 163 -5.50 -26.38 1.98
CA GLU A 163 -5.87 -26.14 3.39
C GLU A 163 -4.98 -25.09 4.07
N THR A 164 -3.70 -25.03 3.69
CA THR A 164 -2.78 -24.01 4.20
C THR A 164 -3.17 -22.63 3.75
N THR A 165 -3.52 -22.47 2.47
CA THR A 165 -4.01 -21.20 1.93
C THR A 165 -5.33 -20.79 2.57
N ASP A 166 -6.24 -21.73 2.84
CA ASP A 166 -7.50 -21.43 3.52
C ASP A 166 -7.26 -20.90 4.94
N LYS A 167 -6.39 -21.56 5.71
CA LYS A 167 -5.97 -21.12 7.05
C LYS A 167 -5.28 -19.76 7.01
N PHE A 168 -4.37 -19.57 6.06
CA PHE A 168 -3.66 -18.30 5.86
C PHE A 168 -4.62 -17.16 5.52
N LEU A 169 -5.53 -17.35 4.57
CA LEU A 169 -6.49 -16.32 4.15
C LEU A 169 -7.50 -16.00 5.25
N ALA A 170 -7.97 -16.98 6.02
CA ALA A 170 -8.86 -16.71 7.16
C ALA A 170 -8.17 -15.83 8.21
N TRP A 171 -6.94 -16.18 8.59
CA TRP A 171 -6.15 -15.38 9.53
C TRP A 171 -5.81 -13.98 8.96
N TRP A 172 -5.31 -13.93 7.74
CA TRP A 172 -4.87 -12.67 7.12
C TRP A 172 -6.06 -11.75 6.88
N HIS A 173 -7.20 -12.24 6.37
CA HIS A 173 -8.42 -11.46 6.22
C HIS A 173 -8.84 -10.79 7.53
N HIS A 174 -8.86 -11.53 8.64
CA HIS A 174 -9.17 -10.96 9.95
C HIS A 174 -8.16 -9.86 10.35
N ARG A 175 -6.86 -10.06 10.12
CA ARG A 175 -5.85 -9.02 10.38
C ARG A 175 -6.02 -7.81 9.49
N LEU A 176 -6.40 -8.00 8.23
CA LEU A 176 -6.59 -6.90 7.29
C LEU A 176 -7.85 -6.09 7.57
N VAL A 177 -8.93 -6.73 8.02
CA VAL A 177 -10.17 -6.04 8.43
C VAL A 177 -9.93 -5.14 9.66
N HIS A 178 -9.09 -5.56 10.60
CA HIS A 178 -8.94 -4.87 11.89
C HIS A 178 -7.62 -4.11 12.06
N HIS A 179 -6.58 -4.44 11.30
CA HIS A 179 -5.21 -3.97 11.55
C HIS A 179 -4.38 -3.68 10.28
N CYS A 180 -5.00 -3.45 9.10
CA CYS A 180 -4.29 -3.06 7.86
C CYS A 180 -3.76 -1.61 7.86
N PHE A 181 -3.17 -1.17 8.97
CA PHE A 181 -2.69 0.21 9.10
C PHE A 181 -1.20 0.32 8.78
N PHE A 182 -0.79 1.46 8.24
CA PHE A 182 0.61 1.86 8.20
C PHE A 182 0.93 2.64 9.48
N ASP A 183 1.43 1.93 10.49
CA ASP A 183 1.58 2.43 11.86
C ASP A 183 2.77 1.72 12.53
N ASN A 184 3.93 2.38 12.46
CA ASN A 184 5.20 1.84 12.95
C ASN A 184 5.20 1.64 14.48
N ASP A 185 4.50 2.49 15.23
CA ASP A 185 4.43 2.39 16.69
C ASP A 185 3.62 1.15 17.12
N GLN A 186 2.64 0.73 16.32
CA GLN A 186 1.89 -0.51 16.50
C GLN A 186 2.52 -1.73 15.81
N GLY A 187 3.65 -1.54 15.12
CA GLY A 187 4.33 -2.61 14.42
C GLY A 187 3.59 -3.13 13.18
N THR A 188 2.67 -2.34 12.59
CA THR A 188 1.93 -2.71 11.37
C THR A 188 2.38 -1.88 10.17
N ALA A 189 2.44 -2.52 9.00
CA ALA A 189 2.59 -1.83 7.72
C ALA A 189 1.68 -2.52 6.70
N THR A 190 0.42 -2.10 6.70
CA THR A 190 -0.65 -2.58 5.81
C THR A 190 -0.79 -4.11 5.86
N ASP A 191 -0.92 -4.74 4.69
CA ASP A 191 -1.00 -6.18 4.52
C ASP A 191 0.38 -6.87 4.55
N GLN A 192 1.41 -6.13 4.16
CA GLN A 192 2.78 -6.58 3.97
C GLN A 192 3.44 -7.15 5.23
N LYS A 193 3.43 -6.40 6.34
CA LYS A 193 4.25 -6.76 7.51
C LYS A 193 3.81 -8.04 8.21
N TRP A 194 2.55 -8.44 8.03
CA TRP A 194 2.03 -9.72 8.53
C TRP A 194 2.79 -10.91 7.95
N ILE A 195 3.31 -10.79 6.73
CA ILE A 195 4.00 -11.88 6.03
C ILE A 195 5.36 -12.19 6.66
N ASN A 196 5.93 -11.31 7.49
CA ASN A 196 7.10 -11.63 8.29
C ASN A 196 6.89 -12.84 9.22
N LEU A 197 5.63 -13.14 9.58
CA LEU A 197 5.30 -14.28 10.42
C LEU A 197 5.31 -15.60 9.65
N LEU A 198 5.24 -15.56 8.31
CA LEU A 198 5.13 -16.74 7.45
C LEU A 198 6.16 -17.83 7.80
N PRO A 199 7.48 -17.54 7.91
CA PRO A 199 8.48 -18.57 8.18
C PRO A 199 8.45 -19.12 9.61
N ALA A 200 7.85 -18.37 10.54
CA ALA A 200 7.78 -18.74 11.95
C ALA A 200 6.54 -19.59 12.27
N VAL A 201 5.46 -19.44 11.49
CA VAL A 201 4.14 -20.02 11.83
C VAL A 201 3.65 -21.09 10.85
N PHE A 202 4.16 -21.10 9.62
CA PHE A 202 3.87 -22.16 8.65
C PHE A 202 5.09 -23.06 8.45
N GLY A 203 4.88 -24.35 8.22
CA GLY A 203 5.97 -25.28 7.89
C GLY A 203 6.67 -24.87 6.60
N SER A 204 7.99 -25.04 6.52
CA SER A 204 8.82 -24.58 5.39
C SER A 204 8.44 -25.21 4.04
N GLN A 205 7.73 -26.33 4.04
CA GLN A 205 7.22 -27.00 2.83
C GLN A 205 5.96 -26.30 2.27
N GLN A 206 5.34 -25.41 3.04
CA GLN A 206 4.09 -24.75 2.65
C GLN A 206 4.30 -23.47 1.86
N TYR A 207 5.50 -22.89 1.90
CA TYR A 207 5.78 -21.64 1.23
C TYR A 207 7.13 -21.68 0.51
N HIS A 208 7.26 -20.81 -0.49
CA HIS A 208 8.51 -20.57 -1.20
C HIS A 208 8.85 -19.08 -1.10
N ILE A 209 10.02 -18.79 -0.55
CA ILE A 209 10.63 -17.45 -0.61
C ILE A 209 11.49 -17.44 -1.87
N SER A 210 11.02 -16.79 -2.93
CA SER A 210 11.72 -16.78 -4.21
C SER A 210 12.96 -15.90 -4.13
N GLY A 211 14.14 -16.50 -4.33
CA GLY A 211 15.43 -15.82 -4.44
C GLY A 211 15.78 -15.37 -5.87
N HIS A 212 14.84 -15.47 -6.81
CA HIS A 212 15.06 -15.15 -8.21
C HIS A 212 15.15 -13.63 -8.42
N ARG A 213 16.32 -13.10 -8.81
CA ARG A 213 16.61 -11.65 -8.88
C ARG A 213 15.77 -10.92 -9.91
N GLY A 214 15.31 -11.64 -10.93
CA GLY A 214 14.38 -11.12 -11.93
C GLY A 214 12.96 -10.84 -11.41
N MET A 215 12.59 -11.28 -10.21
CA MET A 215 11.28 -11.02 -9.62
C MET A 215 11.34 -9.82 -8.68
N ASN A 216 10.38 -8.91 -8.81
CA ASN A 216 10.19 -7.76 -7.90
C ASN A 216 11.41 -6.82 -7.85
N ALA A 217 12.00 -6.54 -9.02
CA ALA A 217 13.04 -5.52 -9.13
C ALA A 217 12.40 -4.14 -8.92
N ALA A 218 12.98 -3.31 -8.07
CA ALA A 218 12.34 -2.11 -7.54
C ALA A 218 13.36 -1.13 -6.93
N PRO A 219 12.97 0.13 -6.65
CA PRO A 219 13.87 1.14 -6.07
C PRO A 219 14.70 0.71 -4.86
N TRP A 220 14.13 -0.13 -3.98
CA TRP A 220 14.84 -0.61 -2.79
C TRP A 220 15.92 -1.64 -3.08
N ASN A 221 15.94 -2.27 -4.25
CA ASN A 221 16.91 -3.30 -4.63
C ASN A 221 17.63 -3.05 -5.96
N PHE A 222 17.42 -1.90 -6.62
CA PHE A 222 18.19 -1.54 -7.81
C PHE A 222 19.69 -1.48 -7.55
N HIS A 223 20.11 -1.21 -6.31
CA HIS A 223 21.52 -1.22 -5.90
C HIS A 223 22.19 -2.60 -5.90
N GLU A 224 21.42 -3.70 -5.90
CA GLU A 224 21.93 -5.07 -6.03
C GLU A 224 21.62 -5.69 -7.41
N ARG A 225 20.78 -5.04 -8.24
CA ARG A 225 20.26 -5.59 -9.51
C ARG A 225 20.68 -4.78 -10.72
N LYS A 226 21.56 -5.34 -11.55
CA LYS A 226 22.00 -4.81 -12.84
C LYS A 226 21.08 -5.31 -13.95
N VAL A 227 20.48 -4.42 -14.71
CA VAL A 227 19.72 -4.78 -15.91
C VAL A 227 20.67 -4.97 -17.09
N LEU A 228 20.44 -6.04 -17.85
CA LEU A 228 21.12 -6.32 -19.11
C LEU A 228 20.05 -6.54 -20.19
N VAL A 229 20.30 -6.04 -21.40
CA VAL A 229 19.42 -6.25 -22.56
C VAL A 229 20.19 -6.95 -23.66
N GLU A 230 19.73 -8.13 -24.05
CA GLU A 230 20.37 -8.95 -25.07
C GLU A 230 19.34 -9.42 -26.09
N ASN A 231 19.49 -9.04 -27.36
CA ASN A 231 18.55 -9.38 -28.44
C ASN A 231 17.08 -9.06 -28.09
N GLY A 232 16.84 -7.97 -27.36
CA GLY A 232 15.51 -7.54 -26.90
C GLY A 232 14.97 -8.28 -25.68
N VAL A 233 15.73 -9.21 -25.10
CA VAL A 233 15.39 -9.91 -23.85
C VAL A 233 16.08 -9.23 -22.67
N TYR A 234 15.34 -9.01 -21.60
CA TYR A 234 15.83 -8.37 -20.38
C TYR A 234 16.28 -9.42 -19.37
N PHE A 235 17.44 -9.18 -18.76
CA PHE A 235 18.02 -10.00 -17.71
C PHE A 235 18.38 -9.14 -16.50
N ILE A 236 18.45 -9.77 -15.33
CA ILE A 236 19.04 -9.23 -14.12
C ILE A 236 20.30 -10.03 -13.78
N GLN A 237 21.38 -9.32 -13.50
CA GLN A 237 22.58 -9.85 -12.89
C GLN A 237 22.81 -9.17 -11.54
N ASP A 238 23.45 -9.89 -10.62
CA ASP A 238 23.96 -9.29 -9.39
C ASP A 238 25.00 -8.20 -9.72
N ARG A 239 24.91 -7.03 -9.07
CA ARG A 239 25.89 -5.94 -9.26
C ARG A 239 27.23 -6.20 -8.60
N GLU A 240 27.27 -7.03 -7.56
CA GLU A 240 28.48 -7.27 -6.75
C GLU A 240 29.08 -8.66 -6.97
N ASP A 241 28.26 -9.64 -7.40
CA ASP A 241 28.70 -11.00 -7.71
C ASP A 241 28.38 -11.40 -9.16
N GLU A 242 29.27 -11.05 -10.09
CA GLU A 242 29.11 -11.44 -11.49
C GLU A 242 29.11 -12.97 -11.71
N THR A 243 29.63 -13.76 -10.75
CA THR A 243 29.69 -15.23 -10.84
C THR A 243 28.34 -15.90 -10.58
N ALA A 244 27.39 -15.18 -9.99
CA ALA A 244 26.02 -15.64 -9.77
C ALA A 244 25.23 -15.87 -11.07
N GLY A 245 25.77 -15.45 -12.22
CA GLY A 245 25.10 -15.54 -13.52
C GLY A 245 23.97 -14.52 -13.67
N LYS A 246 23.30 -14.58 -14.83
CA LYS A 246 22.15 -13.71 -15.14
C LYS A 246 20.86 -14.52 -15.16
N GLU A 247 19.79 -13.93 -14.65
CA GLU A 247 18.44 -14.48 -14.61
C GLU A 247 17.52 -13.63 -15.50
N PRO A 248 16.48 -14.18 -16.13
CA PRO A 248 15.53 -13.37 -16.91
C PRO A 248 14.82 -12.34 -16.02
N LEU A 249 14.69 -11.08 -16.47
CA LEU A 249 13.90 -10.09 -15.74
C LEU A 249 12.41 -10.44 -15.87
N VAL A 250 11.76 -10.85 -14.78
CA VAL A 250 10.36 -11.30 -14.77
C VAL A 250 9.41 -10.13 -14.62
N PHE A 251 9.58 -9.30 -13.59
CA PHE A 251 8.75 -8.11 -13.39
C PHE A 251 9.44 -7.05 -12.54
N VAL A 252 9.07 -5.78 -12.80
CA VAL A 252 9.61 -4.59 -12.14
C VAL A 252 8.46 -3.87 -11.44
N HIS A 253 8.68 -3.44 -10.20
CA HIS A 253 7.75 -2.65 -9.39
C HIS A 253 8.21 -1.19 -9.39
N PHE A 254 7.47 -0.33 -10.07
CA PHE A 254 7.77 1.11 -10.22
C PHE A 254 7.28 1.93 -9.02
N SER A 255 7.47 1.40 -7.81
CA SER A 255 6.99 2.01 -6.57
C SER A 255 7.54 3.40 -6.38
N GLY A 256 6.69 4.35 -6.00
CA GLY A 256 7.13 5.70 -5.64
C GLY A 256 7.50 6.61 -6.82
N TYR A 257 7.39 6.15 -8.08
CA TYR A 257 7.57 7.01 -9.26
C TYR A 257 6.30 7.80 -9.61
N ASP A 258 6.50 8.88 -10.37
CA ASP A 258 5.42 9.60 -11.04
C ASP A 258 5.17 9.00 -12.43
N TYR A 259 4.09 8.21 -12.54
CA TYR A 259 3.75 7.52 -13.79
C TYR A 259 3.37 8.47 -14.92
N SER A 260 2.88 9.69 -14.63
CA SER A 260 2.59 10.68 -15.67
C SER A 260 3.87 11.19 -16.30
N GLN A 261 4.90 11.42 -15.47
CA GLN A 261 6.23 11.82 -15.94
C GLN A 261 6.90 10.69 -16.72
N ILE A 262 6.84 9.44 -16.24
CA ILE A 262 7.41 8.28 -16.95
C ILE A 262 6.76 8.13 -18.34
N GLY A 263 5.43 8.26 -18.44
CA GLY A 263 4.71 8.23 -19.72
C GLY A 263 5.04 9.40 -20.66
N SER A 264 5.76 10.42 -20.19
CA SER A 264 6.30 11.53 -21.00
C SER A 264 7.81 11.41 -21.26
N GLY A 265 8.44 10.32 -20.83
CA GLY A 265 9.88 10.07 -20.99
C GLY A 265 10.75 10.64 -19.85
N GLN A 266 10.16 11.05 -18.72
CA GLN A 266 10.90 11.56 -17.57
C GLN A 266 10.79 10.63 -16.37
N VAL A 267 11.94 10.26 -15.77
CA VAL A 267 11.97 9.42 -14.58
C VAL A 267 12.02 10.31 -13.34
N VAL A 268 10.90 10.38 -12.62
CA VAL A 268 10.77 11.20 -11.40
C VAL A 268 10.28 10.33 -10.25
N HIS A 269 11.07 10.23 -9.19
CA HIS A 269 10.72 9.50 -7.98
C HIS A 269 10.37 10.45 -6.83
N LYS A 270 9.41 10.05 -5.96
CA LYS A 270 8.98 10.85 -4.80
C LYS A 270 10.10 11.12 -3.80
N ASN A 271 11.04 10.18 -3.67
CA ASN A 271 12.32 10.42 -3.00
C ASN A 271 13.30 11.01 -4.02
N ASN A 272 13.69 12.27 -3.82
CA ASN A 272 14.62 12.99 -4.71
C ASN A 272 16.10 12.68 -4.46
N GLN A 273 16.39 11.70 -3.60
CA GLN A 273 17.74 11.21 -3.28
C GLN A 273 18.00 9.80 -3.83
N MET A 274 17.18 9.35 -4.79
CA MET A 274 17.39 8.06 -5.44
C MET A 274 18.69 8.08 -6.23
N THR A 275 19.41 6.94 -6.20
CA THR A 275 20.59 6.74 -7.03
C THR A 275 20.12 6.44 -8.46
N ASP A 276 20.70 7.15 -9.42
CA ASP A 276 20.46 6.89 -10.83
C ASP A 276 21.38 5.75 -11.30
N TYR A 277 20.78 4.73 -11.92
CA TYR A 277 21.49 3.61 -12.54
C TYR A 277 21.19 3.60 -14.03
N ASP A 278 22.19 3.90 -14.86
CA ASP A 278 22.02 4.04 -16.31
C ASP A 278 21.43 2.78 -16.97
N ASP A 279 21.79 1.60 -16.45
CA ASP A 279 21.29 0.32 -16.97
C ASP A 279 19.78 0.11 -16.77
N LEU A 280 19.11 0.91 -15.91
CA LEU A 280 17.65 0.86 -15.75
C LEU A 280 16.89 1.59 -16.86
N GLN A 281 17.55 2.46 -17.62
CA GLN A 281 16.89 3.28 -18.66
C GLN A 281 16.02 2.44 -19.62
N PRO A 282 16.47 1.29 -20.16
CA PRO A 282 15.66 0.47 -21.06
C PRO A 282 14.37 -0.09 -20.43
N VAL A 283 14.35 -0.25 -19.10
CA VAL A 283 13.18 -0.71 -18.34
C VAL A 283 12.17 0.43 -18.17
N PHE A 284 12.65 1.64 -17.86
CA PHE A 284 11.81 2.84 -17.78
C PHE A 284 11.23 3.24 -19.12
N GLU A 285 12.02 3.18 -20.20
CA GLU A 285 11.54 3.45 -21.56
C GLU A 285 10.42 2.48 -21.94
N LYS A 286 10.59 1.18 -21.63
CA LYS A 286 9.57 0.17 -21.94
C LYS A 286 8.26 0.43 -21.20
N TYR A 287 8.34 0.77 -19.92
CA TYR A 287 7.17 1.07 -19.11
C TYR A 287 6.52 2.40 -19.51
N GLY A 288 7.33 3.42 -19.83
CA GLY A 288 6.86 4.72 -20.32
C GLY A 288 6.14 4.62 -21.66
N GLU A 289 6.63 3.82 -22.59
CA GLU A 289 5.94 3.53 -23.86
C GLU A 289 4.58 2.87 -23.61
N ALA A 290 4.51 1.93 -22.67
CA ALA A 290 3.25 1.28 -22.31
C ALA A 290 2.25 2.26 -21.66
N LEU A 291 2.74 3.14 -20.76
CA LEU A 291 1.93 4.19 -20.15
C LEU A 291 1.41 5.21 -21.18
N ALA A 292 2.27 5.65 -22.10
CA ALA A 292 1.93 6.63 -23.13
C ALA A 292 0.81 6.13 -24.06
N ASN A 293 0.79 4.83 -24.34
CA ASN A 293 -0.19 4.18 -25.22
C ASN A 293 -1.39 3.57 -24.47
N SER A 294 -1.58 3.91 -23.19
CA SER A 294 -2.65 3.37 -22.35
C SER A 294 -3.76 4.39 -22.06
N ASN A 295 -4.84 3.91 -21.43
CA ASN A 295 -5.89 4.78 -20.89
C ASN A 295 -5.53 5.41 -19.52
N PHE A 296 -4.27 5.35 -19.08
CA PHE A 296 -3.85 5.88 -17.77
C PHE A 296 -4.33 7.32 -17.54
N LYS A 297 -4.18 8.21 -18.53
CA LYS A 297 -4.60 9.62 -18.44
C LYS A 297 -6.11 9.81 -18.31
N THR A 298 -6.92 8.89 -18.83
CA THR A 298 -8.39 8.94 -18.74
C THR A 298 -8.85 8.82 -17.28
N TYR A 299 -8.16 7.98 -16.50
CA TYR A 299 -8.56 7.69 -15.12
C TYR A 299 -7.77 8.48 -14.07
N SER A 300 -6.51 8.87 -14.34
CA SER A 300 -5.60 9.42 -13.33
C SER A 300 -6.11 10.71 -12.65
N GLY A 301 -6.99 11.46 -13.31
CA GLY A 301 -7.63 12.66 -12.77
C GLY A 301 -8.85 12.41 -11.88
N LEU A 302 -9.36 11.17 -11.82
CA LEU A 302 -10.53 10.84 -11.01
C LEU A 302 -10.23 10.94 -9.51
N ARG A 303 -11.24 11.32 -8.72
CA ARG A 303 -11.12 11.45 -7.26
C ARG A 303 -11.53 10.15 -6.58
N TYR A 304 -10.74 9.68 -5.62
CA TYR A 304 -11.12 8.55 -4.77
C TYR A 304 -12.33 8.91 -3.89
N SER A 305 -13.39 8.09 -3.90
CA SER A 305 -14.67 8.43 -3.26
C SER A 305 -14.56 8.50 -1.75
N TYR A 306 -13.87 7.55 -1.12
CA TYR A 306 -13.80 7.44 0.34
C TYR A 306 -12.88 8.46 1.02
N ASN A 307 -12.44 9.52 0.32
CA ASN A 307 -11.67 10.63 0.90
C ASN A 307 -12.53 11.83 1.32
N MET A 308 -13.85 11.77 1.13
CA MET A 308 -14.76 12.86 1.41
C MET A 308 -15.99 12.35 2.17
N TYR A 309 -16.59 13.22 2.99
CA TYR A 309 -17.95 13.04 3.48
C TYR A 309 -18.94 13.26 2.33
N GLU A 310 -20.21 12.85 2.51
CA GLU A 310 -21.27 12.99 1.49
C GLU A 310 -21.44 14.41 0.94
N ASN A 311 -21.09 15.45 1.71
CA ASN A 311 -21.17 16.85 1.31
C ASN A 311 -19.88 17.38 0.63
N GLY A 312 -18.91 16.51 0.36
CA GLY A 312 -17.65 16.86 -0.31
C GLY A 312 -16.56 17.41 0.61
N VAL A 313 -16.80 17.54 1.93
CA VAL A 313 -15.75 17.92 2.89
C VAL A 313 -14.70 16.81 2.97
N VAL A 314 -13.42 17.17 2.98
CA VAL A 314 -12.32 16.21 3.03
C VAL A 314 -12.25 15.52 4.39
N ILE A 315 -12.01 14.20 4.37
CA ILE A 315 -11.71 13.40 5.57
C ILE A 315 -10.20 13.44 5.82
N LEU A 316 -9.80 13.95 6.98
CA LEU A 316 -8.39 14.00 7.41
C LEU A 316 -7.93 12.66 8.02
N SER A 317 -6.63 12.37 7.98
CA SER A 317 -6.01 11.25 8.70
C SER A 317 -6.45 11.21 10.17
N LEU A 318 -6.44 12.37 10.83
CA LEU A 318 -6.89 12.51 12.21
C LEU A 318 -8.35 12.07 12.40
N HIS A 319 -9.26 12.35 11.46
CA HIS A 319 -10.65 11.90 11.54
C HIS A 319 -10.73 10.38 11.49
N ARG A 320 -9.98 9.74 10.57
CA ARG A 320 -9.95 8.29 10.41
C ARG A 320 -9.43 7.59 11.67
N ARG A 321 -8.39 8.15 12.28
CA ARG A 321 -7.71 7.58 13.46
C ARG A 321 -8.51 7.76 14.74
N MET A 322 -9.13 8.92 14.94
CA MET A 322 -10.09 9.10 16.03
C MET A 322 -11.28 8.14 15.86
N TYR A 323 -11.77 7.93 14.64
CA TYR A 323 -12.84 6.95 14.37
C TYR A 323 -12.41 5.51 14.66
N ARG A 324 -11.18 5.12 14.25
CA ARG A 324 -10.56 3.83 14.66
C ARG A 324 -10.60 3.65 16.17
N ARG A 325 -10.25 4.69 16.94
CA ARG A 325 -10.30 4.61 18.41
C ARG A 325 -11.72 4.43 18.93
N LEU A 326 -12.70 5.11 18.35
CA LEU A 326 -14.10 4.96 18.75
C LEU A 326 -14.61 3.53 18.47
N LEU A 327 -14.23 2.93 17.33
CA LEU A 327 -14.52 1.53 17.03
C LEU A 327 -13.94 0.57 18.07
N GLU A 328 -12.67 0.76 18.46
CA GLU A 328 -12.02 -0.08 19.48
C GLU A 328 -12.72 -0.02 20.85
N LEU A 329 -13.40 1.09 21.14
CA LEU A 329 -14.12 1.34 22.38
C LEU A 329 -15.62 1.00 22.28
N ASN A 330 -16.11 0.55 21.11
CA ASN A 330 -17.53 0.38 20.80
C ASN A 330 -18.34 1.67 21.06
N MET A 331 -17.78 2.81 20.62
CA MET A 331 -18.35 4.16 20.77
C MET A 331 -18.55 4.86 19.42
N GLU A 332 -18.44 4.12 18.31
CA GLU A 332 -18.60 4.66 16.97
C GLU A 332 -20.04 5.13 16.71
N GLN A 333 -20.18 6.07 15.79
CA GLN A 333 -21.45 6.34 15.13
C GLN A 333 -21.53 5.51 13.85
N GLU A 334 -22.70 4.96 13.55
CA GLU A 334 -22.94 4.30 12.26
C GLU A 334 -22.87 5.30 11.09
N HIS A 335 -22.67 4.79 9.88
CA HIS A 335 -22.57 5.57 8.64
C HIS A 335 -21.57 6.74 8.73
N PRO A 336 -20.26 6.46 8.85
CA PRO A 336 -19.26 7.47 9.20
C PRO A 336 -19.04 8.55 8.13
N PHE A 337 -19.51 8.31 6.90
CA PHE A 337 -19.48 9.29 5.80
C PHE A 337 -20.65 10.30 5.84
N SER A 338 -21.71 10.00 6.59
CA SER A 338 -22.94 10.80 6.58
C SER A 338 -22.83 12.10 7.37
N THR A 339 -23.54 13.13 6.90
CA THR A 339 -23.40 14.52 7.37
C THR A 339 -24.56 15.04 8.20
N GLY A 340 -25.60 14.22 8.40
CA GLY A 340 -26.80 14.54 9.17
C GLY A 340 -26.58 14.71 10.67
N GLU A 341 -27.66 15.02 11.40
CA GLU A 341 -27.60 15.07 12.87
C GLU A 341 -27.30 13.69 13.47
N GLY A 342 -26.59 13.68 14.60
CA GLY A 342 -26.21 12.43 15.29
C GLY A 342 -25.03 11.67 14.66
N THR A 343 -24.49 12.11 13.52
CA THR A 343 -23.36 11.43 12.86
C THR A 343 -21.99 11.84 13.42
N TYR A 344 -20.96 11.09 13.04
CA TYR A 344 -19.57 11.41 13.34
C TYR A 344 -19.17 12.80 12.79
N PHE A 345 -19.60 13.13 11.57
CA PHE A 345 -19.39 14.44 10.97
C PHE A 345 -20.00 15.57 11.81
N ALA A 346 -21.23 15.42 12.29
CA ALA A 346 -21.88 16.42 13.13
C ALA A 346 -21.13 16.63 14.46
N ALA A 347 -20.59 15.55 15.05
CA ALA A 347 -19.75 15.63 16.24
C ALA A 347 -18.45 16.42 15.98
N LEU A 348 -17.76 16.16 14.86
CA LEU A 348 -16.58 16.92 14.45
C LEU A 348 -16.90 18.40 14.19
N LYS A 349 -18.00 18.68 13.49
CA LYS A 349 -18.46 20.04 13.18
C LYS A 349 -18.71 20.85 14.44
N LYS A 350 -19.45 20.28 15.41
CA LYS A 350 -19.76 20.91 16.70
C LYS A 350 -18.50 21.28 17.49
N LYS A 351 -17.39 20.59 17.24
CA LYS A 351 -16.10 20.76 17.93
C LYS A 351 -15.08 21.58 17.13
N GLY A 352 -15.43 22.03 15.92
CA GLY A 352 -14.52 22.78 15.06
C GLY A 352 -13.35 21.95 14.53
N LEU A 353 -13.56 20.64 14.34
CA LEU A 353 -12.51 19.69 13.93
C LEU A 353 -12.49 19.42 12.41
N LEU A 354 -13.29 20.15 11.63
CA LEU A 354 -13.36 20.02 10.17
C LEU A 354 -12.40 20.99 9.49
N ASP A 355 -11.77 20.53 8.40
CA ASP A 355 -10.93 21.36 7.55
C ASP A 355 -11.65 21.65 6.23
N TYR A 356 -11.84 22.93 5.94
CA TYR A 356 -12.46 23.44 4.72
C TYR A 356 -11.42 24.07 3.77
N SER A 357 -10.13 23.91 4.07
CA SER A 357 -9.05 24.46 3.27
C SER A 357 -8.96 23.78 1.90
N PRO A 358 -8.50 24.50 0.84
CA PRO A 358 -8.34 23.91 -0.49
C PRO A 358 -7.30 22.79 -0.54
N VAL A 359 -6.32 22.84 0.37
CA VAL A 359 -5.25 21.84 0.51
C VAL A 359 -5.40 21.19 1.88
N SER A 360 -5.64 19.88 1.89
CA SER A 360 -5.69 19.09 3.12
C SER A 360 -4.40 19.23 3.92
N ALA A 361 -4.54 19.38 5.24
CA ALA A 361 -3.42 19.37 6.18
C ALA A 361 -2.51 18.15 6.03
N ASP A 362 -3.05 16.99 5.63
CA ASP A 362 -2.29 15.74 5.44
C ASP A 362 -1.26 15.82 4.30
N LYS A 363 -1.39 16.81 3.40
CA LYS A 363 -0.43 17.03 2.30
C LYS A 363 0.72 17.96 2.68
N LEU A 364 0.70 18.54 3.88
CA LEU A 364 1.72 19.49 4.32
C LEU A 364 2.98 18.78 4.82
N THR A 365 4.12 19.18 4.28
CA THR A 365 5.47 18.78 4.69
C THR A 365 6.26 19.96 5.26
N ASN A 366 7.40 19.68 5.90
CA ASN A 366 8.35 20.72 6.34
C ASN A 366 8.81 21.67 5.20
N LYS A 367 8.77 21.20 3.95
CA LYS A 367 9.06 22.00 2.74
C LYS A 367 7.91 22.92 2.34
N THR A 368 6.67 22.51 2.57
CA THR A 368 5.47 23.29 2.16
C THR A 368 4.94 24.23 3.25
N VAL A 369 5.28 23.99 4.52
CA VAL A 369 4.80 24.83 5.62
C VAL A 369 5.54 26.16 5.64
N LYS A 370 4.83 27.27 5.39
CA LYS A 370 5.37 28.62 5.47
C LYS A 370 6.00 28.89 6.85
N ASN A 371 7.22 29.43 6.83
CA ASN A 371 8.01 29.77 8.02
C ASN A 371 8.27 28.58 8.97
N PHE A 372 8.41 27.35 8.45
CA PHE A 372 8.65 26.14 9.25
C PHE A 372 9.79 26.32 10.27
N GLY A 373 10.94 26.88 9.86
CA GLY A 373 12.08 27.11 10.77
C GLY A 373 11.76 27.99 11.97
N LYS A 374 10.97 29.07 11.79
CA LYS A 374 10.54 29.94 12.90
C LYS A 374 9.56 29.22 13.83
N LYS A 375 8.60 28.49 13.26
CA LYS A 375 7.65 27.68 14.04
C LYS A 375 8.36 26.61 14.86
N PHE A 376 9.32 25.93 14.25
CA PHE A 376 10.14 24.91 14.90
C PHE A 376 11.00 25.49 16.02
N ALA A 377 11.60 26.67 15.81
CA ALA A 377 12.34 27.38 16.86
C ALA A 377 11.45 27.78 18.05
N ALA A 378 10.19 28.18 17.81
CA ALA A 378 9.23 28.47 18.87
C ALA A 378 8.89 27.21 19.70
N VAL A 379 8.75 26.05 19.05
CA VAL A 379 8.58 24.76 19.73
C VAL A 379 9.79 24.43 20.60
N HIS A 380 11.01 24.63 20.11
CA HIS A 380 12.24 24.44 20.92
C HIS A 380 12.27 25.34 22.16
N LEU A 381 11.89 26.61 22.00
CA LEU A 381 11.82 27.55 23.13
C LEU A 381 10.80 27.08 24.17
N PHE A 382 9.62 26.65 23.72
CA PHE A 382 8.56 26.11 24.58
C PHE A 382 9.05 24.91 25.41
N PHE A 383 9.64 23.89 24.79
CA PHE A 383 10.16 22.74 25.52
C PHE A 383 11.35 23.09 26.44
N THR A 384 12.17 24.07 26.05
CA THR A 384 13.26 24.59 26.89
C THR A 384 12.73 25.24 28.16
N ILE A 385 11.67 26.05 28.03
CA ILE A 385 10.99 26.69 29.16
C ILE A 385 10.34 25.64 30.06
N ILE A 386 9.59 24.68 29.50
CA ILE A 386 8.99 23.61 30.29
C ILE A 386 10.04 22.86 31.10
N LYS A 387 11.14 22.44 30.45
CA LYS A 387 12.26 21.76 31.14
C LYS A 387 12.79 22.58 32.31
N LYS A 388 12.94 23.91 32.16
CA LYS A 388 13.38 24.80 33.24
C LYS A 388 12.38 24.85 34.40
N LEU A 389 11.08 24.89 34.09
CA LEU A 389 10.02 24.98 35.10
C LEU A 389 9.82 23.69 35.89
N VAL A 390 9.81 22.54 35.22
CA VAL A 390 9.48 21.25 35.86
C VAL A 390 10.70 20.46 36.35
N GLY A 391 11.91 20.85 35.91
CA GLY A 391 13.16 20.14 36.18
C GLY A 391 13.34 18.88 35.32
N ILE A 392 14.59 18.42 35.18
CA ILE A 392 14.96 17.37 34.19
C ILE A 392 14.26 16.02 34.45
N ARG A 393 14.07 15.64 35.71
CA ARG A 393 13.40 14.37 36.06
C ARG A 393 11.95 14.34 35.58
N ARG A 394 11.17 15.37 35.91
CA ARG A 394 9.76 15.46 35.49
C ARG A 394 9.64 15.65 33.98
N TYR A 395 10.56 16.42 33.38
CA TYR A 395 10.63 16.58 31.92
C TYR A 395 10.86 15.23 31.22
N SER A 396 11.79 14.40 31.71
CA SER A 396 12.04 13.07 31.14
C SER A 396 10.80 12.16 31.19
N ILE A 397 10.07 12.17 32.32
CA ILE A 397 8.80 11.44 32.46
C ILE A 397 7.75 11.98 31.48
N MET A 398 7.65 13.30 31.37
CA MET A 398 6.72 13.97 30.46
C MET A 398 6.99 13.61 28.99
N ILE A 399 8.25 13.54 28.56
CA ILE A 399 8.61 13.11 27.20
C ILE A 399 8.16 11.67 26.94
N ARG A 400 8.36 10.76 27.90
CA ARG A 400 7.86 9.37 27.78
C ARG A 400 6.34 9.31 27.67
N PHE A 401 5.64 10.14 28.45
CA PHE A 401 4.19 10.26 28.38
C PHE A 401 3.73 10.80 27.04
N PHE A 402 4.32 11.90 26.56
CA PHE A 402 3.95 12.52 25.28
C PHE A 402 4.15 11.59 24.08
N ARG A 403 5.19 10.75 24.09
CA ARG A 403 5.39 9.76 23.02
C ARG A 403 4.19 8.82 22.85
N ARG A 404 3.50 8.47 23.94
CA ARG A 404 2.27 7.66 23.89
C ARG A 404 1.03 8.52 23.66
N TYR A 405 0.96 9.68 24.30
CA TYR A 405 -0.22 10.55 24.29
C TYR A 405 -0.48 11.20 22.93
N LEU A 406 0.56 11.55 22.17
CA LEU A 406 0.44 12.34 20.94
C LEU A 406 0.07 11.52 19.70
N THR A 407 -0.35 10.26 19.85
CA THR A 407 -0.93 9.49 18.73
C THR A 407 -2.30 10.06 18.35
N GLU A 408 -2.67 9.92 17.08
CA GLU A 408 -3.92 10.47 16.54
C GLU A 408 -5.15 9.81 17.18
N GLU A 409 -5.08 8.49 17.47
CA GLU A 409 -6.13 7.75 18.17
C GLU A 409 -6.38 8.32 19.58
N ASN A 410 -5.32 8.72 20.29
CA ASN A 410 -5.45 9.28 21.63
C ASN A 410 -6.08 10.68 21.64
N GLN A 411 -6.34 11.28 20.46
CA GLN A 411 -7.08 12.54 20.35
C GLN A 411 -8.60 12.35 20.24
N ALA A 412 -9.11 11.10 20.24
CA ALA A 412 -10.55 10.82 20.12
C ALA A 412 -11.42 11.48 21.21
N PHE A 413 -10.83 11.88 22.34
CA PHE A 413 -11.50 12.66 23.39
C PHE A 413 -12.07 14.01 22.90
N LEU A 414 -11.51 14.55 21.81
CA LEU A 414 -12.00 15.76 21.17
C LEU A 414 -13.41 15.57 20.60
N VAL A 415 -13.74 14.34 20.19
CA VAL A 415 -15.08 13.95 19.71
C VAL A 415 -15.94 13.45 20.86
N ASN A 416 -15.44 12.46 21.61
CA ASN A 416 -16.13 11.86 22.76
C ASN A 416 -15.21 11.81 23.98
N LYS A 417 -15.53 12.58 25.02
CA LYS A 417 -14.70 12.69 26.24
C LYS A 417 -14.37 11.35 26.90
N GLU A 418 -15.27 10.36 26.80
CA GLU A 418 -15.06 9.02 27.37
C GLU A 418 -13.90 8.28 26.69
N ALA A 419 -13.65 8.56 25.39
CA ALA A 419 -12.54 7.99 24.65
C ALA A 419 -11.15 8.44 25.15
N GLY A 420 -11.08 9.50 25.96
CA GLY A 420 -9.85 9.99 26.59
C GLY A 420 -9.52 9.38 27.94
N LYS A 421 -10.40 8.55 28.51
CA LYS A 421 -10.21 7.98 29.86
C LYS A 421 -9.21 6.82 29.89
N ILE A 422 -8.95 6.19 28.75
CA ILE A 422 -8.02 5.06 28.60
C ILE A 422 -7.05 5.40 27.47
N LEU A 423 -5.76 5.41 27.79
CA LEU A 423 -4.73 5.62 26.78
C LEU A 423 -4.55 4.40 25.89
N ARG A 424 -4.35 4.69 24.61
CA ARG A 424 -3.77 3.88 23.52
C ARG A 424 -2.63 3.00 23.97
#